data_AF-A0A9E3KEK6-F1
#
_entry.id   AF-A0A9E3KEK6-F1
#
_cell.length_a   1.000
_cell.length_b   1.000
_cell.length_c   1.000
_cell.angle_alpha   90.00
_cell.angle_beta   90.00
_cell.angle_gamma   90.00
#
_symmetry.space_group_name_H-M   'P 1'
#
loop_
_entity.id
_entity.type
_entity.pdbx_description
1 polymer ?
#
loop_
_entity_poly.entity_id
_entity_poly.type
_entity_poly.pdbx_seq_one_letter_code
_entity_poly.pdbx_strand_id
1 'polypeptide(L)'
;ASLSGGKGVVVMVNSERYDIIPEIVRSVANAYDWEGYNQIPLKSLSDSERNLDAYVGRYQHFEKPERFVEIKKVGNHLEAAEKGVWSAEMIQADVTFFYLDNINPTTSITFEGTGGVIRSFTAEQGETKSIWNKVK
;
A
#
# COMPACT_ATOMS: atom_id res chain seq x y z
N ALA A 1 -5.78 -8.12 24.42
CA ALA A 1 -5.89 -8.86 23.14
C ALA A 1 -5.29 -10.24 23.36
N SER A 2 -6.06 -11.30 23.12
CA SER A 2 -5.55 -12.68 23.17
C SER A 2 -4.81 -12.96 21.86
N LEU A 3 -3.57 -13.46 21.93
CA LEU A 3 -2.87 -14.07 20.80
C LEU A 3 -3.59 -15.38 20.44
N SER A 4 -4.69 -15.30 19.70
CA SER A 4 -5.35 -16.47 19.15
C SER A 4 -4.47 -17.05 18.04
N GLY A 5 -3.60 -18.02 18.39
CA GLY A 5 -2.80 -18.78 17.42
C GLY A 5 -1.43 -19.27 17.90
N GLY A 6 -0.89 -18.73 19.01
CA GLY A 6 0.39 -19.16 19.58
C GLY A 6 1.64 -18.88 18.72
N LYS A 7 1.50 -18.18 17.60
CA LYS A 7 2.61 -17.81 16.71
C LYS A 7 3.15 -16.43 17.07
N GLY A 8 4.48 -16.30 17.18
CA GLY A 8 5.15 -15.05 17.55
C GLY A 8 6.57 -15.02 17.00
N VAL A 9 7.07 -13.83 16.67
CA VAL A 9 8.43 -13.61 16.15
C VAL A 9 9.05 -12.43 16.88
N VAL A 10 10.32 -12.55 17.22
CA VAL A 10 11.12 -11.46 17.79
C VAL A 10 12.16 -11.06 16.76
N VAL A 11 12.12 -9.80 16.33
CA VAL A 11 13.08 -9.22 15.40
C VAL A 11 13.98 -8.27 16.18
N MET A 12 15.29 -8.54 16.18
CA MET A 12 16.29 -7.64 16.72
C MET A 12 17.12 -7.10 15.57
N VAL A 13 17.19 -5.77 15.47
CA VAL A 13 17.98 -5.08 14.44
C VAL A 13 19.01 -4.18 15.12
N ASN A 14 20.22 -4.18 14.58
CA ASN A 14 21.28 -3.25 14.96
C ASN A 14 21.46 -2.20 13.87
N SER A 15 20.36 -1.56 13.47
CA SER A 15 20.33 -0.51 12.47
C SER A 15 19.14 0.41 12.72
N GLU A 16 19.20 1.61 12.13
CA GLU A 16 18.07 2.56 12.10
C GLU A 16 17.09 2.27 10.94
N ARG A 17 17.32 1.19 10.20
CA ARG A 17 16.51 0.77 9.06
C ARG A 17 15.33 -0.07 9.53
N TYR A 18 14.37 0.56 10.20
CA TYR A 18 13.22 -0.11 10.83
C TYR A 18 12.12 -0.55 9.85
N ASP A 19 12.11 -0.01 8.63
CA ASP A 19 11.24 -0.36 7.51
C ASP A 19 11.37 -1.84 7.09
N ILE A 20 12.50 -2.49 7.40
CA ILE A 20 12.70 -3.92 7.14
C ILE A 20 11.95 -4.83 8.13
N ILE A 21 11.58 -4.33 9.32
CA ILE A 21 10.97 -5.17 10.37
C ILE A 21 9.65 -5.78 9.88
N PRO A 22 8.69 -5.02 9.32
CA PRO A 22 7.47 -5.60 8.77
C PRO A 22 7.72 -6.62 7.65
N GLU A 23 8.80 -6.47 6.88
CA GLU A 23 9.20 -7.44 5.85
C GLU A 23 9.64 -8.77 6.46
N ILE A 24 10.50 -8.72 7.49
CA ILE A 24 10.95 -9.92 8.21
C ILE A 24 9.77 -10.65 8.86
N VAL A 25 8.88 -9.91 9.54
CA VAL A 25 7.69 -10.49 10.18
C VAL A 25 6.80 -11.16 9.13
N ARG A 26 6.56 -10.51 7.98
CA ARG A 26 5.82 -11.10 6.85
C ARG A 26 6.50 -12.34 6.27
N SER A 27 7.81 -12.33 6.11
CA SER A 27 8.57 -13.47 5.58
C SER A 27 8.41 -14.71 6.47
N VAL A 28 8.50 -14.55 7.79
CA VAL A 28 8.27 -15.62 8.76
C VAL A 28 6.80 -16.06 8.75
N ALA A 29 5.88 -15.11 8.72
CA ALA A 29 4.46 -15.42 8.66
C ALA A 29 4.09 -16.23 7.39
N ASN A 30 4.73 -15.93 6.26
CA ASN A 30 4.61 -16.67 5.01
C ASN A 30 5.20 -18.08 5.10
N ALA A 31 6.39 -18.23 5.67
CA ALA A 31 7.06 -19.53 5.81
C ALA A 31 6.31 -20.52 6.74
N TYR A 32 5.47 -20.01 7.64
CA TYR A 32 4.76 -20.80 8.65
C TYR A 32 3.22 -20.65 8.57
N ASP A 33 2.72 -20.17 7.43
CA ASP A 33 1.29 -20.03 7.13
C ASP A 33 0.49 -19.41 8.29
N TRP A 34 0.87 -18.21 8.72
CA TRP A 34 0.15 -17.48 9.78
C TRP A 34 -1.20 -16.99 9.25
N GLU A 35 -2.28 -17.55 9.79
CA GLU A 35 -3.65 -17.10 9.47
C GLU A 35 -3.83 -15.60 9.81
N GLY A 36 -4.48 -14.85 8.91
CA GLY A 36 -4.70 -13.41 9.06
C GLY A 36 -3.47 -12.54 8.72
N TYR A 37 -2.32 -13.14 8.44
CA TYR A 37 -1.14 -12.46 7.92
C TYR A 37 -1.10 -12.67 6.39
N ASN A 38 -2.01 -12.01 5.68
CA ASN A 38 -2.16 -12.16 4.24
C ASN A 38 -0.82 -11.92 3.53
N GLN A 39 -0.39 -12.95 2.81
CA GLN A 39 0.87 -13.01 2.07
C GLN A 39 0.75 -12.13 0.83
N ILE A 40 1.47 -11.01 0.80
CA ILE A 40 1.82 -10.40 -0.48
C ILE A 40 3.33 -10.22 -0.49
N PRO A 41 4.05 -10.94 -1.37
CA PRO A 41 5.49 -10.87 -1.44
C PRO A 41 5.91 -9.45 -1.85
N LEU A 42 6.65 -8.79 -0.97
CA LEU A 42 7.34 -7.55 -1.32
C LEU A 42 8.47 -7.90 -2.26
N LYS A 43 8.44 -7.36 -3.48
CA LYS A 43 9.57 -7.47 -4.39
C LYS A 43 10.58 -6.39 -4.02
N SER A 44 11.85 -6.76 -3.90
CA SER A 44 12.93 -5.77 -3.79
C SER A 44 13.02 -5.00 -5.10
N LEU A 45 12.36 -3.84 -5.16
CA LEU A 45 12.39 -2.94 -6.31
C LEU A 45 13.72 -2.19 -6.34
N SER A 46 14.38 -2.22 -7.50
CA SER A 46 15.49 -1.32 -7.81
C SER A 46 15.02 0.15 -7.80
N ASP A 47 15.93 1.09 -7.57
CA ASP A 47 15.58 2.53 -7.56
C ASP A 47 14.98 3.00 -8.90
N SER A 48 15.36 2.36 -10.03
CA SER A 48 14.76 2.60 -11.34
C SER A 48 13.30 2.14 -11.46
N GLU A 49 12.87 1.16 -10.67
CA GLU A 49 11.49 0.67 -10.63
C GLU A 49 10.60 1.50 -9.69
N ARG A 50 11.20 2.35 -8.84
CA ARG A 50 10.52 3.26 -7.91
C ARG A 50 10.21 4.63 -8.52
N ASN A 51 9.77 4.69 -9.77
CA ASN A 51 9.31 5.96 -10.34
C ASN A 51 7.95 6.37 -9.73
N LEU A 52 8.00 6.89 -8.50
CA LEU A 52 6.83 7.29 -7.72
C LEU A 52 6.03 8.42 -8.40
N ASP A 53 6.69 9.21 -9.25
CA ASP A 53 6.08 10.33 -9.96
C ASP A 53 4.98 9.88 -10.95
N ALA A 54 5.02 8.61 -11.41
CA ALA A 54 3.99 8.03 -12.25
C ALA A 54 2.61 7.94 -11.54
N TYR A 55 2.62 7.75 -10.21
CA TYR A 55 1.42 7.55 -9.39
C TYR A 55 0.82 8.86 -8.88
N VAL A 56 1.60 9.94 -8.86
CA VAL A 56 1.15 11.27 -8.45
C VAL A 56 0.01 11.74 -9.35
N GLY A 57 -1.02 12.32 -8.73
CA GLY A 57 -2.14 12.90 -9.46
C GLY A 57 -3.42 12.93 -8.65
N ARG A 58 -4.49 13.35 -9.32
CA ARG A 58 -5.84 13.36 -8.75
C ARG A 58 -6.67 12.27 -9.39
N TYR A 59 -7.34 11.48 -8.56
CA TYR A 59 -8.16 10.35 -8.97
C TYR A 59 -9.60 10.54 -8.48
N GLN A 60 -10.55 10.22 -9.34
CA GLN A 60 -11.98 10.39 -9.08
C GLN A 60 -12.64 9.02 -8.92
N HIS A 61 -13.51 8.87 -7.92
CA HIS A 61 -14.22 7.62 -7.71
C HIS A 61 -15.17 7.33 -8.89
N PHE A 62 -15.14 6.11 -9.41
CA PHE A 62 -15.91 5.73 -10.59
C PHE A 62 -17.43 5.88 -10.39
N GLU A 63 -17.96 5.41 -9.26
CA GLU A 63 -19.40 5.47 -8.96
C GLU A 63 -19.85 6.75 -8.22
N LYS A 64 -18.90 7.55 -7.69
CA LYS A 64 -19.16 8.68 -6.78
C LYS A 64 -18.33 9.88 -7.22
N PRO A 65 -18.70 10.55 -8.33
CA PRO A 65 -17.85 11.54 -8.99
C PRO A 65 -17.52 12.76 -8.12
N GLU A 66 -18.24 13.00 -7.04
CA GLU A 66 -17.94 14.03 -6.04
C GLU A 66 -16.70 13.72 -5.18
N ARG A 67 -16.29 12.44 -5.11
CA ARG A 67 -15.15 11.99 -4.29
C ARG A 67 -13.86 11.97 -5.08
N PHE A 68 -12.81 12.48 -4.45
CA PHE A 68 -11.48 12.55 -5.04
C PHE A 68 -10.40 12.14 -4.05
N VAL A 69 -9.48 11.32 -4.53
CA VAL A 69 -8.22 11.01 -3.85
C VAL A 69 -7.11 11.77 -4.56
N GLU A 70 -6.30 12.48 -3.79
CA GLU A 70 -5.09 13.14 -4.25
C GLU A 70 -3.89 12.33 -3.76
N ILE A 71 -3.04 11.88 -4.69
CA ILE A 71 -1.79 11.19 -4.39
C ILE A 71 -0.64 12.15 -4.65
N LYS A 72 0.19 12.38 -3.63
CA LYS A 72 1.35 13.28 -3.69
C LYS A 72 2.61 12.54 -3.29
N LYS A 73 3.73 12.98 -3.85
CA LYS A 73 5.06 12.59 -3.39
C LYS A 73 5.51 13.51 -2.27
N VAL A 74 5.93 12.93 -1.16
CA VAL A 74 6.44 13.63 0.01
C VAL A 74 7.82 13.04 0.31
N GLY A 75 8.88 13.77 -0.05
CA GLY A 75 10.24 13.24 0.02
C GLY A 75 10.42 12.00 -0.85
N ASN A 76 10.56 10.83 -0.21
CA ASN A 76 10.78 9.53 -0.86
C ASN A 76 9.60 8.54 -0.70
N HIS A 77 8.43 9.01 -0.27
CA HIS A 77 7.22 8.20 -0.19
C HIS A 77 6.05 8.90 -0.89
N LEU A 78 4.95 8.16 -1.03
CA LEU A 78 3.68 8.70 -1.52
C LEU A 78 2.70 8.82 -0.36
N GLU A 79 1.86 9.84 -0.40
CA GLU A 79 0.75 10.06 0.52
C GLU A 79 -0.54 10.16 -0.28
N ALA A 80 -1.55 9.37 0.11
CA ALA A 80 -2.89 9.42 -0.47
C ALA A 80 -3.83 10.13 0.51
N ALA A 81 -4.63 11.07 0.01
CA ALA A 81 -5.56 11.80 0.84
C ALA A 81 -6.87 12.10 0.13
N GLU A 82 -7.97 12.02 0.87
CA GLU A 82 -9.24 12.64 0.48
C GLU A 82 -9.42 13.89 1.33
N LYS A 83 -9.47 15.05 0.66
CA LYS A 83 -9.40 16.36 1.31
C LYS A 83 -10.45 16.51 2.41
N GLY A 84 -9.98 16.66 3.66
CA GLY A 84 -10.82 16.86 4.83
C GLY A 84 -11.47 15.59 5.40
N VAL A 85 -11.13 14.41 4.85
CA VAL A 85 -11.69 13.12 5.29
C VAL A 85 -10.60 12.23 5.90
N TRP A 86 -9.53 11.94 5.15
CA TRP A 86 -8.44 11.07 5.60
C TRP A 86 -7.13 11.35 4.84
N SER A 87 -6.01 10.95 5.42
CA SER A 87 -4.70 10.88 4.77
C SER A 87 -3.94 9.65 5.27
N ALA A 88 -3.17 9.01 4.39
CA ALA A 88 -2.34 7.86 4.74
C ALA A 88 -1.08 7.80 3.87
N GLU A 89 0.03 7.36 4.47
CA GLU A 89 1.24 7.02 3.73
C GLU A 89 1.00 5.75 2.90
N MET A 90 1.55 5.72 1.69
CA MET A 90 1.49 4.57 0.79
C MET A 90 2.78 3.77 0.88
N ILE A 91 2.71 2.58 1.46
CA ILE A 91 3.82 1.63 1.54
C ILE A 91 3.84 0.82 0.25
N GLN A 92 4.88 1.00 -0.57
CA GLN A 92 5.04 0.25 -1.80
C GLN A 92 5.34 -1.22 -1.50
N ALA A 93 4.55 -2.12 -2.09
CA ALA A 93 4.70 -3.56 -1.97
C ALA A 93 5.17 -4.23 -3.27
N ASP A 94 4.80 -3.68 -4.42
CA ASP A 94 5.35 -4.02 -5.73
C ASP A 94 5.34 -2.77 -6.63
N VAL A 95 5.76 -2.89 -7.89
CA VAL A 95 5.80 -1.80 -8.86
C VAL A 95 4.47 -1.03 -8.83
N THR A 96 3.34 -1.73 -9.00
CA THR A 96 1.99 -1.14 -9.05
C THR A 96 1.15 -1.36 -7.80
N PHE A 97 1.70 -1.99 -6.77
CA PHE A 97 0.93 -2.44 -5.61
C PHE A 97 1.40 -1.75 -4.33
N PHE A 98 0.46 -1.17 -3.58
CA PHE A 98 0.72 -0.37 -2.39
C PHE A 98 -0.26 -0.72 -1.27
N TYR A 99 0.12 -0.42 -0.03
CA TYR A 99 -0.77 -0.42 1.13
C TYR A 99 -0.89 0.97 1.72
N LEU A 100 -2.05 1.30 2.28
CA LEU A 100 -2.21 2.49 3.10
C LEU A 100 -1.83 2.17 4.55
N ASP A 101 -0.83 2.88 5.07
CA ASP A 101 -0.46 2.79 6.47
C ASP A 101 -1.53 3.41 7.37
N ASN A 102 -1.64 2.93 8.60
CA ASN A 102 -2.59 3.42 9.61
C ASN A 102 -4.08 3.35 9.22
N ILE A 103 -4.45 2.53 8.23
CA ILE A 103 -5.85 2.23 7.91
C ILE A 103 -6.20 0.80 8.32
N ASN A 104 -7.29 0.62 9.09
CA ASN A 104 -7.79 -0.67 9.56
C ASN A 104 -9.29 -0.81 9.22
N PRO A 105 -9.72 -1.86 8.50
CA PRO A 105 -8.89 -2.91 7.89
C PRO A 105 -7.94 -2.36 6.83
N THR A 106 -6.78 -2.99 6.67
CA THR A 106 -5.73 -2.57 5.73
C THR A 106 -6.32 -2.37 4.35
N THR A 107 -6.04 -1.21 3.75
CA THR A 107 -6.42 -0.91 2.37
C THR A 107 -5.23 -1.17 1.47
N SER A 108 -5.43 -2.00 0.45
CA SER A 108 -4.47 -2.15 -0.65
C SER A 108 -4.88 -1.30 -1.85
N ILE A 109 -3.89 -0.85 -2.61
CA ILE A 109 -4.05 -0.08 -3.85
C ILE A 109 -3.28 -0.78 -4.95
N THR A 110 -3.97 -1.11 -6.04
CA THR A 110 -3.37 -1.65 -7.26
C THR A 110 -3.56 -0.65 -8.38
N PHE A 111 -2.46 -0.10 -8.90
CA PHE A 111 -2.49 0.81 -10.04
C PHE A 111 -2.56 0.05 -11.36
N GLU A 112 -3.30 0.62 -12.30
CA GLU A 112 -3.47 0.10 -13.65
C GLU A 112 -3.05 1.16 -14.68
N GLY A 113 -2.33 0.72 -15.69
CA GLY A 113 -1.76 1.60 -16.70
C GLY A 113 -1.21 0.83 -17.90
N THR A 114 -0.88 1.56 -18.95
CA THR A 114 -0.29 0.98 -20.17
C THR A 114 0.90 1.82 -20.59
N GLY A 115 2.04 1.19 -20.88
CA GLY A 115 3.25 1.90 -21.32
C GLY A 115 3.83 2.88 -20.29
N GLY A 116 3.70 2.57 -18.99
CA GLY A 116 4.20 3.42 -17.89
C GLY A 116 3.28 4.59 -17.51
N VAL A 117 2.14 4.76 -18.19
CA VAL A 117 1.14 5.79 -17.85
C VAL A 117 0.03 5.19 -17.01
N ILE A 118 -0.06 5.63 -15.76
CA ILE A 118 -1.13 5.24 -14.82
C ILE A 118 -2.44 5.93 -15.19
N ARG A 119 -3.52 5.15 -15.29
CA ARG A 119 -4.86 5.63 -15.67
C ARG A 119 -5.87 5.48 -14.56
N SER A 120 -5.70 4.47 -13.71
CA SER A 120 -6.62 4.18 -12.63
C SER A 120 -5.90 3.46 -11.49
N PHE A 121 -6.57 3.37 -10.37
CA PHE A 121 -6.26 2.38 -9.36
C PHE A 121 -7.53 1.74 -8.81
N THR A 122 -7.36 0.52 -8.32
CA THR A 122 -8.35 -0.16 -7.51
C THR A 122 -7.91 -0.12 -6.05
N ALA A 123 -8.80 0.31 -5.16
CA ALA A 123 -8.59 0.19 -3.71
C ALA A 123 -9.48 -0.91 -3.13
N GLU A 124 -8.86 -1.84 -2.39
CA GLU A 124 -9.53 -2.97 -1.74
C GLU A 124 -9.37 -2.87 -0.22
N GLN A 125 -10.48 -2.93 0.50
CA GLN A 125 -10.54 -2.86 1.95
C GLN A 125 -11.56 -3.89 2.46
N GLY A 126 -11.06 -5.00 3.01
CA GLY A 126 -11.91 -6.14 3.37
C GLY A 126 -12.64 -6.69 2.13
N GLU A 127 -13.97 -6.74 2.17
CA GLU A 127 -14.81 -7.15 1.03
C GLU A 127 -15.18 -6.00 0.09
N THR A 128 -14.80 -4.75 0.43
CA THR A 128 -15.13 -3.58 -0.37
C THR A 128 -14.05 -3.31 -1.41
N LYS A 129 -14.46 -3.11 -2.66
CA LYS A 129 -13.59 -2.73 -3.78
C LYS A 129 -14.11 -1.44 -4.43
N SER A 130 -13.20 -0.51 -4.72
CA SER A 130 -13.52 0.77 -5.37
C SER A 130 -12.52 1.08 -6.47
N ILE A 131 -13.00 1.66 -7.57
CA ILE A 131 -12.19 2.03 -8.73
C ILE A 131 -12.09 3.54 -8.80
N TRP A 132 -10.89 4.03 -9.05
CA TRP A 132 -10.57 5.45 -9.09
C TRP A 132 -9.82 5.79 -10.37
N ASN A 133 -10.37 6.70 -11.18
CA ASN A 133 -9.81 7.08 -12.47
C ASN A 133 -9.00 8.37 -12.36
N LYS A 134 -7.81 8.38 -12.95
CA LYS A 134 -6.94 9.57 -12.99
C LYS A 134 -7.61 10.65 -13.83
N VAL A 135 -7.76 11.83 -13.25
CA VAL A 135 -8.34 13.02 -13.90
C VAL A 135 -7.31 14.09 -14.21
N LYS A 136 -6.18 14.09 -13.49
CA LYS A 136 -5.02 14.99 -13.71
C LYS A 136 -3.72 14.29 -13.32
#